data_AF-A0A3S4B9V3-F1
#
_entry.id   AF-A0A3S4B9V3-F1
#
_cell.length_a   1.000
_cell.length_b   1.000
_cell.length_c   1.000
_cell.angle_alpha   90.00
_cell.angle_beta   90.00
_cell.angle_gamma   90.00
#
_symmetry.space_group_name_H-M   'P 1'
#
loop_
_entity.id
_entity.type
_entity.pdbx_description
1 polymer ?
#
loop_
_entity_poly.entity_id
_entity_poly.type
_entity_poly.pdbx_seq_one_letter_code
_entity_poly.pdbx_strand_id
1 'polypeptide(L)'
;MALAGFDMFVLHDREQDIDYVVRTLDSLAEEFRAEHPAFEDLSTRAKALTLLRWLRAKNLTGMDRPEINYRNLRNCFLGHALSEEDHPSLPLISSAIFTCIAERLGMTAFCLAFPSHVHAAVYAPPGKDLDGNDTEDEDGERKRMCLDPYGSDHEVTLSDLRLKLVDFGWTQGIEDFLRPTPVPIIIQRMAQNIKATHDTILNLADNPIRAAEMKRLRSGYPGLNLDAAVYASMWAELVMKQTSSRHWDSNLVPFLQKFALSWSEDVWIVKKYLAPLYNKFVASQNLPRQRTGWHNVNDIIRMLENIDNRLPEVNRRYTEEITARVHYKIGQVFRHRRYGYIGIINGWAAMGCTTLPMPHYLDAAEAEEEGDVIDPTLSVRETNMGPLRTYYTGLTSRRSTVDRLRVAQENVVIVTDPSLIPDELFFVAGKFFRRFDRETCTFVSNIRESYPDD
;
A
#
# COMPACT_ATOMS: atom_id res chain seq x y z
N MET A 1 -2.67 -16.74 -4.76
CA MET A 1 -3.54 -15.74 -5.45
C MET A 1 -3.83 -14.47 -4.65
N ALA A 2 -4.46 -14.51 -3.47
CA ALA A 2 -4.88 -13.29 -2.78
C ALA A 2 -3.77 -12.27 -2.46
N LEU A 3 -2.52 -12.72 -2.29
CA LEU A 3 -1.36 -11.86 -2.06
C LEU A 3 -1.06 -10.90 -3.24
N ALA A 4 -1.40 -11.27 -4.48
CA ALA A 4 -1.24 -10.40 -5.64
C ALA A 4 -2.12 -9.14 -5.58
N GLY A 5 -3.11 -9.10 -4.67
CA GLY A 5 -3.88 -7.88 -4.42
C GLY A 5 -3.06 -6.72 -3.88
N PHE A 6 -1.93 -6.99 -3.19
CA PHE A 6 -1.01 -5.93 -2.76
C PHE A 6 -0.29 -5.28 -3.96
N ASP A 7 0.09 -6.07 -4.96
CA ASP A 7 0.78 -5.59 -6.17
C ASP A 7 -0.05 -4.54 -6.92
N MET A 8 -1.39 -4.63 -6.88
CA MET A 8 -2.29 -3.67 -7.56
C MET A 8 -2.17 -2.24 -7.06
N PHE A 9 -1.72 -2.02 -5.82
CA PHE A 9 -1.52 -0.67 -5.27
C PHE A 9 -0.24 0.01 -5.77
N VAL A 10 0.68 -0.76 -6.35
CA VAL A 10 2.00 -0.29 -6.80
C VAL A 10 2.28 -0.64 -8.26
N LEU A 11 1.22 -0.88 -9.05
CA LEU A 11 1.33 -1.40 -10.40
C LEU A 11 1.90 -0.37 -11.40
N HIS A 12 1.51 0.91 -11.32
CA HIS A 12 1.98 2.02 -12.18
C HIS A 12 1.96 1.70 -13.69
N ASP A 13 0.78 1.35 -14.21
CA ASP A 13 0.53 1.01 -15.62
C ASP A 13 1.38 -0.15 -16.17
N ARG A 14 1.94 -0.99 -15.29
CA ARG A 14 2.68 -2.18 -15.70
C ARG A 14 1.73 -3.35 -15.94
N GLU A 15 2.17 -4.26 -16.80
CA GLU A 15 1.39 -5.47 -17.16
C GLU A 15 1.42 -6.56 -16.06
N GLN A 16 2.18 -6.38 -14.98
CA GLN A 16 2.35 -7.37 -13.91
C GLN A 16 1.20 -7.36 -12.90
N ASP A 17 -0.03 -7.37 -13.41
CA ASP A 17 -1.25 -7.44 -12.61
C ASP A 17 -1.50 -8.85 -12.02
N ILE A 18 -2.67 -9.05 -11.42
CA ILE A 18 -3.07 -10.35 -10.85
C ILE A 18 -3.10 -11.45 -11.93
N ASP A 19 -3.55 -11.13 -13.14
CA ASP A 19 -3.65 -12.11 -14.22
C ASP A 19 -2.28 -12.51 -14.74
N TYR A 20 -1.32 -11.57 -14.79
CA TYR A 20 0.09 -11.88 -15.04
C TYR A 20 0.64 -12.85 -13.98
N VAL A 21 0.35 -12.63 -12.69
CA VAL A 21 0.77 -13.55 -11.63
C VAL A 21 0.18 -14.94 -11.84
N VAL A 22 -1.11 -15.06 -12.18
CA VAL A 22 -1.74 -16.36 -12.51
C VAL A 22 -0.98 -17.04 -13.66
N ARG A 23 -0.87 -16.35 -14.81
CA ARG A 23 -0.26 -16.91 -16.02
C ARG A 23 1.18 -17.34 -15.79
N THR A 24 1.93 -16.56 -15.00
CA THR A 24 3.33 -16.88 -14.68
C THR A 24 3.42 -18.15 -13.84
N LEU A 25 2.57 -18.29 -12.82
CA LEU A 25 2.53 -19.51 -11.99
C LEU A 25 2.05 -20.74 -12.78
N ASP A 26 1.09 -20.56 -13.69
CA ASP A 26 0.64 -21.63 -14.59
C ASP A 26 1.77 -22.06 -15.54
N SER A 27 2.47 -21.10 -16.15
CA SER A 27 3.62 -21.36 -17.02
C SER A 27 4.75 -22.09 -16.29
N LEU A 28 5.06 -21.70 -15.06
CA LEU A 28 6.07 -22.37 -14.24
C LEU A 28 5.67 -23.81 -13.90
N ALA A 29 4.39 -24.07 -13.65
CA ALA A 29 3.90 -25.43 -13.42
C ALA A 29 4.01 -26.30 -14.69
N GLU A 30 3.70 -25.76 -15.87
CA GLU A 30 3.86 -26.48 -17.14
C GLU A 30 5.33 -26.72 -17.49
N GLU A 31 6.20 -25.73 -17.26
CA GLU A 31 7.65 -25.88 -17.42
C GLU A 31 8.19 -27.00 -16.53
N PHE A 32 7.79 -27.01 -15.25
CA PHE A 32 8.17 -28.07 -14.33
C PHE A 32 7.73 -29.45 -14.80
N ARG A 33 6.49 -29.60 -15.30
CA ARG A 33 5.99 -30.89 -15.86
C ARG A 33 6.79 -31.33 -17.08
N ALA A 34 7.12 -30.40 -17.96
CA ALA A 34 7.91 -30.70 -19.16
C ALA A 34 9.32 -31.19 -18.80
N GLU A 35 9.93 -30.62 -17.75
CA GLU A 35 11.26 -31.03 -17.26
C GLU A 35 11.23 -32.33 -16.44
N HIS A 36 10.07 -32.72 -15.88
CA HIS A 36 9.91 -33.92 -15.05
C HIS A 36 8.78 -34.84 -15.55
N PRO A 37 8.95 -35.57 -16.68
CA PRO A 37 7.89 -36.40 -17.26
C PRO A 37 7.39 -37.53 -16.34
N ALA A 38 8.28 -38.05 -15.48
CA ALA A 38 7.95 -39.11 -14.51
C ALA A 38 7.40 -38.54 -13.18
N PHE A 39 7.10 -37.24 -13.11
CA PHE A 39 6.63 -36.58 -11.89
C PHE A 39 5.39 -37.26 -11.32
N GLU A 40 4.44 -37.66 -12.17
CA GLU A 40 3.16 -38.20 -11.71
C GLU A 40 3.27 -39.53 -10.97
N ASP A 41 4.32 -40.32 -11.27
CA ASP A 41 4.58 -41.62 -10.67
C ASP A 41 5.25 -41.53 -9.29
N LEU A 42 5.68 -40.33 -8.89
CA LEU A 42 6.35 -40.11 -7.61
C LEU A 42 5.36 -40.13 -6.43
N SER A 43 5.85 -40.56 -5.26
CA SER A 43 5.13 -40.39 -4.01
C SER A 43 4.93 -38.91 -3.67
N THR A 44 3.95 -38.59 -2.81
CA THR A 44 3.69 -37.20 -2.38
C THR A 44 4.95 -36.52 -1.84
N ARG A 45 5.74 -37.25 -1.03
CA ARG A 45 7.01 -36.74 -0.48
C ARG A 45 8.02 -36.44 -1.59
N ALA A 46 8.17 -37.37 -2.54
CA ALA A 46 9.09 -37.22 -3.66
C ALA A 46 8.65 -36.09 -4.61
N LYS A 47 7.35 -35.95 -4.90
CA LYS A 47 6.79 -34.82 -5.66
C LYS A 47 7.15 -33.49 -5.01
N ALA A 48 6.90 -33.36 -3.71
CA ALA A 48 7.13 -32.13 -2.97
C ALA A 48 8.62 -31.72 -2.92
N LEU A 49 9.52 -32.68 -2.65
CA LEU A 49 10.95 -32.43 -2.63
C LEU A 49 11.53 -32.13 -4.01
N THR A 50 11.01 -32.77 -5.07
CA THR A 50 11.42 -32.50 -6.45
C THR A 50 11.06 -31.07 -6.85
N LEU A 51 9.82 -30.65 -6.58
CA LEU A 51 9.38 -29.27 -6.82
C LEU A 51 10.21 -28.26 -6.02
N LEU A 52 10.43 -28.51 -4.73
CA LEU A 52 11.22 -27.62 -3.87
C LEU A 52 12.64 -27.40 -4.43
N ARG A 53 13.31 -28.48 -4.80
CA ARG A 53 14.67 -28.43 -5.36
C ARG A 53 14.70 -27.72 -6.70
N TRP A 54 13.69 -27.96 -7.54
CA TRP A 54 13.56 -27.27 -8.82
C TRP A 54 13.39 -25.75 -8.68
N LEU A 55 12.48 -25.31 -7.81
CA LEU A 55 12.27 -23.88 -7.55
C LEU A 55 13.56 -23.19 -7.08
N ARG A 56 14.31 -23.85 -6.19
CA ARG A 56 15.60 -23.32 -5.71
C ARG A 56 16.66 -23.31 -6.82
N ALA A 57 16.73 -24.35 -7.64
CA ALA A 57 17.67 -24.43 -8.77
C ALA A 57 17.40 -23.36 -9.83
N LYS A 58 16.14 -22.96 -10.02
CA LYS A 58 15.71 -21.86 -10.89
C LYS A 58 15.77 -20.48 -10.20
N ASN A 59 16.28 -20.41 -8.96
CA ASN A 59 16.35 -19.19 -8.16
C ASN A 59 14.98 -18.50 -7.96
N LEU A 60 13.88 -19.25 -7.88
CA LEU A 60 12.51 -18.69 -7.79
C LEU A 60 12.05 -18.39 -6.35
N THR A 61 12.87 -18.72 -5.35
CA THR A 61 12.56 -18.56 -3.93
C THR A 61 13.78 -18.15 -3.12
N GLY A 62 13.55 -17.43 -2.01
CA GLY A 62 14.62 -16.92 -1.17
C GLY A 62 15.07 -15.53 -1.60
N MET A 63 16.20 -15.08 -1.04
CA MET A 63 16.88 -13.85 -1.44
C MET A 63 18.36 -13.91 -1.06
N ASP A 64 19.17 -13.19 -1.82
CA ASP A 64 20.58 -12.97 -1.48
C ASP A 64 20.73 -11.95 -0.35
N ARG A 65 21.74 -12.16 0.51
CA ARG A 65 22.14 -11.26 1.60
C ARG A 65 20.93 -10.81 2.45
N PRO A 66 20.20 -11.74 3.09
CA PRO A 66 19.00 -11.41 3.85
C PRO A 66 19.26 -10.41 4.99
N GLU A 67 20.45 -10.38 5.57
CA GLU A 67 20.86 -9.40 6.58
C GLU A 67 20.82 -7.95 6.08
N ILE A 68 20.87 -7.74 4.77
CA ILE A 68 20.75 -6.42 4.14
C ILE A 68 19.35 -6.27 3.52
N ASN A 69 18.91 -7.28 2.77
CA ASN A 69 17.80 -7.17 1.83
C ASN A 69 16.44 -7.55 2.40
N TYR A 70 16.36 -8.21 3.56
CA TYR A 70 15.09 -8.74 4.09
C TYR A 70 13.97 -7.70 4.17
N ARG A 71 14.32 -6.47 4.53
CA ARG A 71 13.38 -5.35 4.69
C ARG A 71 13.20 -4.51 3.42
N ASN A 72 13.65 -4.98 2.26
CA ASN A 72 13.35 -4.29 1.00
C ASN A 72 11.86 -4.46 0.68
N LEU A 73 11.20 -3.35 0.36
CA LEU A 73 9.75 -3.30 0.14
C LEU A 73 9.30 -4.27 -0.96
N ARG A 74 10.09 -4.39 -2.05
CA ARG A 74 9.81 -5.31 -3.17
C ARG A 74 9.63 -6.76 -2.75
N ASN A 75 10.31 -7.22 -1.69
CA ASN A 75 10.27 -8.61 -1.25
C ASN A 75 8.92 -8.99 -0.59
N CYS A 76 8.05 -8.01 -0.33
CA CYS A 76 6.69 -8.20 0.17
C CYS A 76 5.69 -8.54 -0.94
N PHE A 77 6.05 -8.38 -2.21
CA PHE A 77 5.10 -8.43 -3.32
C PHE A 77 5.31 -9.68 -4.18
N LEU A 78 4.21 -10.39 -4.46
CA LEU A 78 4.27 -11.66 -5.19
C LEU A 78 4.61 -11.42 -6.67
N GLY A 79 4.02 -10.41 -7.29
CA GLY A 79 4.34 -10.03 -8.67
C GLY A 79 5.78 -9.53 -8.79
N HIS A 80 6.35 -8.91 -7.75
CA HIS A 80 7.79 -8.60 -7.71
C HIS A 80 8.68 -9.84 -7.66
N ALA A 81 8.42 -10.74 -6.73
CA ALA A 81 9.18 -11.98 -6.67
C ALA A 81 9.09 -12.76 -7.99
N LEU A 82 7.98 -12.73 -8.74
CA LEU A 82 7.85 -13.48 -9.98
C LEU A 82 8.44 -12.81 -11.23
N SER A 83 8.72 -11.50 -11.19
CA SER A 83 9.12 -10.74 -12.37
C SER A 83 10.55 -10.18 -12.33
N GLU A 84 11.17 -10.11 -11.16
CA GLU A 84 12.59 -9.74 -11.05
C GLU A 84 13.48 -10.95 -11.32
N GLU A 85 14.62 -10.73 -11.99
CA GLU A 85 15.56 -11.79 -12.42
C GLU A 85 16.10 -12.62 -11.23
N ASP A 86 16.35 -11.98 -10.10
CA ASP A 86 16.83 -12.64 -8.88
C ASP A 86 15.70 -13.19 -7.99
N HIS A 87 14.43 -12.98 -8.39
CA HIS A 87 13.21 -13.37 -7.67
C HIS A 87 13.22 -13.19 -6.13
N PRO A 88 13.72 -12.05 -5.59
CA PRO A 88 13.91 -11.92 -4.16
C PRO A 88 12.55 -11.92 -3.44
N SER A 89 12.42 -12.79 -2.44
CA SER A 89 11.15 -13.05 -1.77
C SER A 89 11.32 -13.30 -0.28
N LEU A 90 10.40 -12.74 0.52
CA LEU A 90 10.27 -13.10 1.93
C LEU A 90 9.85 -14.58 2.08
N PRO A 91 10.10 -15.22 3.23
CA PRO A 91 9.66 -16.60 3.48
C PRO A 91 8.18 -16.87 3.18
N LEU A 92 7.33 -15.87 3.45
CA LEU A 92 5.90 -15.92 3.14
C LEU A 92 5.64 -15.98 1.63
N ILE A 93 6.31 -15.13 0.84
CA ILE A 93 6.16 -15.11 -0.62
C ILE A 93 6.75 -16.40 -1.22
N SER A 94 7.94 -16.84 -0.78
CA SER A 94 8.54 -18.09 -1.24
C SER A 94 7.62 -19.30 -0.98
N SER A 95 7.04 -19.37 0.22
CA SER A 95 6.07 -20.43 0.56
C SER A 95 4.80 -20.33 -0.30
N ALA A 96 4.30 -19.13 -0.55
CA ALA A 96 3.12 -18.93 -1.40
C ALA A 96 3.37 -19.31 -2.86
N ILE A 97 4.57 -19.03 -3.40
CA ILE A 97 4.99 -19.48 -4.75
C ILE A 97 4.97 -21.00 -4.80
N PHE A 98 5.64 -21.66 -3.85
CA PHE A 98 5.66 -23.12 -3.75
C PHE A 98 4.24 -23.70 -3.70
N THR A 99 3.39 -23.22 -2.80
CA THR A 99 2.04 -23.78 -2.63
C THR A 99 1.20 -23.57 -3.88
N CYS A 100 1.28 -22.40 -4.53
CA CYS A 100 0.52 -22.14 -5.75
C CYS A 100 0.92 -23.07 -6.91
N ILE A 101 2.22 -23.39 -7.04
CA ILE A 101 2.69 -24.32 -8.07
C ILE A 101 2.38 -25.77 -7.69
N ALA A 102 2.57 -26.15 -6.43
CA ALA A 102 2.22 -27.49 -5.94
C ALA A 102 0.74 -27.82 -6.15
N GLU A 103 -0.17 -26.88 -5.88
CA GLU A 103 -1.60 -27.04 -6.14
C GLU A 103 -1.90 -27.22 -7.64
N ARG A 104 -1.23 -26.47 -8.52
CA ARG A 104 -1.35 -26.64 -9.97
C ARG A 104 -0.92 -28.03 -10.42
N LEU A 105 0.10 -28.58 -9.75
CA LEU A 105 0.62 -29.94 -9.96
C LEU A 105 -0.21 -31.02 -9.26
N GLY A 106 -1.39 -30.70 -8.73
CA GLY A 106 -2.33 -31.66 -8.14
C GLY A 106 -2.02 -32.05 -6.70
N MET A 107 -1.07 -31.40 -6.04
CA MET A 107 -0.77 -31.65 -4.63
C MET A 107 -1.68 -30.84 -3.71
N THR A 108 -2.02 -31.38 -2.55
CA THR A 108 -2.70 -30.62 -1.49
C THR A 108 -1.67 -29.87 -0.65
N ALA A 109 -1.49 -28.56 -0.89
CA ALA A 109 -0.46 -27.75 -0.26
C ALA A 109 -1.02 -26.47 0.38
N PHE A 110 -0.45 -26.05 1.52
CA PHE A 110 -0.88 -24.85 2.25
C PHE A 110 0.31 -24.11 2.86
N CYS A 111 0.14 -22.80 3.07
CA CYS A 111 1.07 -22.03 3.90
C CYS A 111 0.85 -22.35 5.39
N LEU A 112 1.94 -22.36 6.15
CA LEU A 112 1.97 -22.59 7.59
C LEU A 112 2.71 -21.42 8.25
N ALA A 113 1.96 -20.59 8.95
CA ALA A 113 2.40 -19.36 9.58
C ALA A 113 3.05 -19.64 10.93
N PHE A 114 4.30 -20.08 10.90
CA PHE A 114 5.13 -20.29 12.08
C PHE A 114 5.64 -18.96 12.68
N PRO A 115 5.88 -18.79 13.99
CA PRO A 115 6.48 -17.56 14.50
C PRO A 115 7.80 -17.23 13.77
N SER A 116 8.02 -15.95 13.44
CA SER A 116 9.16 -15.43 12.65
C SER A 116 9.37 -15.97 11.23
N HIS A 117 8.69 -17.04 10.80
CA HIS A 117 8.87 -17.66 9.47
C HIS A 117 7.55 -18.09 8.83
N VAL A 118 7.56 -18.51 7.56
CA VAL A 118 6.40 -19.20 6.97
C VAL A 118 6.94 -20.42 6.23
N HIS A 119 6.33 -21.57 6.48
CA HIS A 119 6.64 -22.83 5.84
C HIS A 119 5.54 -23.21 4.83
N ALA A 120 5.86 -24.16 3.95
CA ALA A 120 4.86 -24.85 3.16
C ALA A 120 4.55 -26.22 3.81
N ALA A 121 3.28 -26.60 3.85
CA ALA A 121 2.83 -27.91 4.28
C ALA A 121 2.20 -28.65 3.11
N VAL A 122 2.55 -29.93 2.93
CA VAL A 122 1.97 -30.80 1.90
C VAL A 122 1.33 -32.01 2.56
N TYR A 123 0.11 -32.33 2.15
CA TYR A 123 -0.69 -33.41 2.69
C TYR A 123 -0.74 -34.61 1.75
N ALA A 124 -0.70 -35.80 2.35
CA ALA A 124 -0.97 -37.03 1.62
C ALA A 124 -2.44 -37.07 1.12
N PRO A 125 -2.70 -37.74 -0.02
CA PRO A 125 -4.05 -38.03 -0.47
C PRO A 125 -4.85 -38.85 0.56
N PRO A 126 -6.19 -38.81 0.53
CA PRO A 126 -7.02 -39.66 1.38
C PRO A 126 -6.68 -41.15 1.22
N GLY A 127 -6.60 -41.88 2.34
CA GLY A 127 -6.29 -43.31 2.36
C GLY A 127 -4.83 -43.69 2.08
N LYS A 128 -3.92 -42.70 1.94
CA LYS A 128 -2.49 -42.93 1.70
C LYS A 128 -1.60 -42.17 2.67
N ASP A 129 -0.38 -42.66 2.87
CA ASP A 129 0.70 -41.91 3.49
C ASP A 129 1.49 -41.06 2.47
N LEU A 130 2.49 -40.34 2.96
CA LEU A 130 3.33 -39.46 2.12
C LEU A 130 4.20 -40.23 1.12
N ASP A 131 4.46 -41.50 1.40
CA ASP A 131 5.34 -42.37 0.62
C ASP A 131 4.54 -43.24 -0.38
N GLY A 132 3.21 -43.16 -0.32
CA GLY A 132 2.27 -43.76 -1.27
C GLY A 132 1.67 -45.10 -0.80
N ASN A 133 1.97 -45.53 0.42
CA ASN A 133 1.40 -46.75 1.01
C ASN A 133 -0.02 -46.49 1.50
N ASP A 134 -0.88 -47.50 1.42
CA ASP A 134 -2.25 -47.42 1.90
C ASP A 134 -2.27 -47.31 3.44
N THR A 135 -3.20 -46.50 3.95
CA THR A 135 -3.40 -46.28 5.40
C THR A 135 -4.80 -46.69 5.81
N GLU A 136 -4.92 -47.49 6.88
CA GLU A 136 -6.20 -47.98 7.41
C GLU A 136 -7.09 -46.88 8.03
N ASP A 137 -6.51 -45.71 8.32
CA ASP A 137 -7.23 -44.56 8.88
C ASP A 137 -7.85 -43.69 7.77
N GLU A 138 -9.04 -44.05 7.29
CA GLU A 138 -9.83 -43.18 6.40
C GLU A 138 -10.34 -41.90 7.12
N ASP A 139 -10.49 -41.96 8.46
CA ASP A 139 -11.02 -40.88 9.33
C ASP A 139 -9.94 -40.16 10.18
N GLY A 140 -8.65 -40.50 10.03
CA GLY A 140 -7.54 -39.93 10.80
C GLY A 140 -7.02 -38.58 10.31
N GLU A 141 -6.18 -37.90 11.12
CA GLU A 141 -5.48 -36.68 10.69
C GLU A 141 -4.51 -37.01 9.54
N ARG A 142 -4.80 -36.51 8.34
CA ARG A 142 -3.98 -36.75 7.15
C ARG A 142 -2.50 -36.45 7.42
N LYS A 143 -1.64 -37.42 7.11
CA LYS A 143 -0.18 -37.26 7.24
C LYS A 143 0.28 -36.09 6.36
N ARG A 144 1.20 -35.29 6.92
CA ARG A 144 1.76 -34.11 6.27
C ARG A 144 3.26 -34.03 6.45
N MET A 145 3.90 -33.36 5.50
CA MET A 145 5.28 -32.91 5.63
C MET A 145 5.35 -31.39 5.61
N CYS A 146 6.41 -30.83 6.20
CA CYS A 146 6.70 -29.40 6.16
C CYS A 146 7.98 -29.14 5.36
N LEU A 147 7.99 -28.03 4.64
CA LEU A 147 9.08 -27.59 3.78
C LEU A 147 9.40 -26.13 4.08
N ASP A 148 10.63 -25.73 3.77
CA ASP A 148 11.06 -24.33 3.82
C ASP A 148 11.55 -23.88 2.43
N PRO A 149 10.64 -23.46 1.54
CA PRO A 149 11.00 -22.96 0.20
C PRO A 149 12.03 -21.83 0.20
N TYR A 150 12.11 -21.07 1.29
CA TYR A 150 13.05 -19.96 1.44
C TYR A 150 14.46 -20.45 1.80
N GLY A 151 14.59 -21.28 2.84
CA GLY A 151 15.88 -21.56 3.47
C GLY A 151 16.45 -22.97 3.23
N SER A 152 15.66 -23.95 2.81
CA SER A 152 16.07 -25.37 2.78
C SER A 152 15.57 -26.09 1.54
N ASP A 153 16.30 -27.10 1.10
CA ASP A 153 15.96 -28.05 0.03
C ASP A 153 15.58 -29.46 0.57
N HIS A 154 15.44 -29.58 1.88
CA HIS A 154 15.09 -30.81 2.60
C HIS A 154 13.79 -30.64 3.39
N GLU A 155 13.17 -31.76 3.76
CA GLU A 155 12.02 -31.78 4.66
C GLU A 155 12.39 -31.18 6.03
N VAL A 156 11.52 -30.30 6.52
CA VAL A 156 11.59 -29.78 7.88
C VAL A 156 10.70 -30.65 8.74
N THR A 157 11.28 -31.35 9.72
CA THR A 157 10.48 -32.28 10.52
C THR A 157 9.57 -31.54 11.49
N LEU A 158 8.38 -32.10 11.75
CA LEU A 158 7.46 -31.54 12.75
C LEU A 158 8.09 -31.52 14.15
N SER A 159 8.98 -32.47 14.46
CA SER A 159 9.73 -32.50 15.71
C SER A 159 10.65 -31.28 15.85
N ASP A 160 11.36 -30.90 14.79
CA ASP A 160 12.22 -29.71 14.80
C ASP A 160 11.41 -28.42 14.98
N LEU A 161 10.24 -28.33 14.34
CA LEU A 161 9.35 -27.17 14.51
C LEU A 161 8.79 -27.09 15.94
N ARG A 162 8.44 -28.23 16.56
CA ARG A 162 8.01 -28.27 17.96
C ARG A 162 9.12 -27.82 18.91
N LEU A 163 10.35 -28.29 18.69
CA LEU A 163 11.51 -27.86 19.48
C LEU A 163 11.74 -26.34 19.37
N LYS A 164 11.70 -25.79 18.15
CA LYS A 164 11.82 -24.34 17.93
C LYS A 164 10.73 -23.52 18.63
N LEU A 165 9.50 -24.02 18.71
CA LEU A 165 8.43 -23.34 19.45
C LEU A 165 8.70 -23.30 20.96
N VAL A 166 9.21 -24.41 21.51
CA VAL A 166 9.64 -24.47 22.92
C VAL A 166 10.78 -23.48 23.17
N ASP A 167 11.75 -23.39 22.26
CA ASP A 167 12.87 -22.43 22.36
C ASP A 167 12.40 -20.97 22.31
N PHE A 168 11.33 -20.68 21.57
CA PHE A 168 10.66 -19.37 21.55
C PHE A 168 9.78 -19.11 22.79
N GLY A 169 9.72 -20.05 23.74
CA GLY A 169 8.94 -19.93 24.97
C GLY A 169 7.46 -20.28 24.82
N TRP A 170 7.03 -20.87 23.70
CA TRP A 170 5.65 -21.31 23.50
C TRP A 170 5.45 -22.69 24.11
N THR A 171 4.62 -22.77 25.15
CA THR A 171 4.30 -24.02 25.86
C THR A 171 2.85 -24.46 25.69
N GLN A 172 2.00 -23.62 25.08
CA GLN A 172 0.59 -23.89 24.80
C GLN A 172 0.25 -23.55 23.35
N GLY A 173 -0.73 -24.23 22.76
CA GLY A 173 -1.18 -23.96 21.39
C GLY A 173 -0.17 -24.34 20.30
N ILE A 174 0.82 -25.19 20.61
CA ILE A 174 1.87 -25.60 19.66
C ILE A 174 1.27 -26.16 18.36
N GLU A 175 0.26 -27.02 18.46
CA GLU A 175 -0.35 -27.64 17.29
C GLU A 175 -1.10 -26.66 16.40
N ASP A 176 -1.54 -25.50 16.91
CA ASP A 176 -2.19 -24.47 16.10
C ASP A 176 -1.20 -23.82 15.11
N PHE A 177 0.08 -23.70 15.52
CA PHE A 177 1.15 -23.22 14.63
C PHE A 177 1.57 -24.25 13.59
N LEU A 178 1.24 -25.53 13.78
CA LEU A 178 1.62 -26.62 12.89
C LEU A 178 0.51 -27.00 11.89
N ARG A 179 -0.62 -26.29 11.91
CA ARG A 179 -1.77 -26.50 11.02
C ARG A 179 -1.78 -25.53 9.85
N PRO A 180 -2.51 -25.84 8.76
CA PRO A 180 -2.67 -24.96 7.62
C PRO A 180 -3.22 -23.62 8.09
N THR A 181 -2.55 -22.55 7.69
CA THR A 181 -2.96 -21.22 8.10
C THR A 181 -4.06 -20.70 7.20
N PRO A 182 -5.17 -20.20 7.76
CA PRO A 182 -6.20 -19.55 6.98
C PRO A 182 -5.64 -18.38 6.16
N VAL A 183 -6.08 -18.25 4.90
CA VAL A 183 -5.66 -17.19 3.99
C VAL A 183 -5.71 -15.77 4.62
N PRO A 184 -6.75 -15.38 5.39
CA PRO A 184 -6.79 -14.07 6.04
C PRO A 184 -5.59 -13.80 6.96
N ILE A 185 -5.07 -14.82 7.64
CA ILE A 185 -3.91 -14.69 8.54
C ILE A 185 -2.62 -14.51 7.73
N ILE A 186 -2.46 -15.21 6.61
CA ILE A 186 -1.33 -15.00 5.70
C ILE A 186 -1.33 -13.58 5.14
N ILE A 187 -2.49 -13.07 4.72
CA ILE A 187 -2.64 -11.69 4.24
C ILE A 187 -2.30 -10.68 5.34
N GLN A 188 -2.78 -10.91 6.56
CA GLN A 188 -2.45 -10.05 7.70
C GLN A 188 -0.95 -10.05 8.03
N ARG A 189 -0.28 -11.21 7.95
CA ARG A 189 1.18 -11.27 8.14
C ARG A 189 1.92 -10.49 7.05
N MET A 190 1.45 -10.53 5.81
CA MET A 190 2.02 -9.70 4.76
C MET A 190 1.84 -8.20 5.05
N ALA A 191 0.64 -7.79 5.48
CA ALA A 191 0.40 -6.41 5.90
C ALA A 191 1.36 -5.98 7.03
N GLN A 192 1.64 -6.85 8.00
CA GLN A 192 2.64 -6.55 9.04
C GLN A 192 4.07 -6.47 8.50
N ASN A 193 4.45 -7.30 7.52
CA ASN A 193 5.77 -7.20 6.89
C ASN A 193 5.96 -5.85 6.18
N ILE A 194 4.93 -5.36 5.49
CA ILE A 194 4.94 -4.02 4.85
C ILE A 194 5.08 -2.92 5.91
N LYS A 195 4.27 -2.96 6.98
CA LYS A 195 4.34 -1.96 8.06
C LYS A 195 5.69 -1.95 8.76
N ALA A 196 6.21 -3.13 9.11
CA ALA A 196 7.51 -3.21 9.77
C ALA A 196 8.66 -2.82 8.83
N THR A 197 8.51 -2.97 7.51
CA THR A 197 9.42 -2.39 6.51
C THR A 197 9.35 -0.87 6.51
N HIS A 198 8.15 -0.30 6.50
CA HIS A 198 7.94 1.15 6.63
C HIS A 198 8.57 1.72 7.90
N ASP A 199 8.34 1.09 9.06
CA ASP A 199 8.92 1.54 10.33
C ASP A 199 10.46 1.45 10.32
N THR A 200 11.01 0.42 9.69
CA THR A 200 12.48 0.30 9.51
C THR A 200 13.02 1.46 8.66
N ILE A 201 12.32 1.82 7.58
CA ILE A 201 12.70 2.93 6.70
C ILE A 201 12.64 4.27 7.44
N LEU A 202 11.62 4.50 8.28
CA LEU A 202 11.52 5.72 9.09
C LEU A 202 12.66 5.85 10.09
N ASN A 203 13.13 4.74 10.65
CA ASN A 203 14.27 4.72 11.58
C ASN A 203 15.63 4.87 10.87
N LEU A 204 15.68 4.91 9.54
CA LEU A 204 16.90 5.12 8.75
C LEU A 204 17.09 6.59 8.33
N ALA A 205 16.59 7.55 9.12
CA ALA A 205 16.70 8.98 8.82
C ALA A 205 18.14 9.44 8.49
N ASP A 206 19.15 8.81 9.10
CA ASP A 206 20.56 9.14 8.91
C ASP A 206 21.21 8.44 7.69
N ASN A 207 20.49 7.56 6.98
CA ASN A 207 21.00 6.87 5.79
C ASN A 207 20.01 6.96 4.61
N PRO A 208 19.96 8.11 3.91
CA PRO A 208 18.99 8.35 2.84
C PRO A 208 19.17 7.42 1.64
N ILE A 209 20.42 7.00 1.36
CA ILE A 209 20.73 6.08 0.25
C ILE A 209 20.09 4.71 0.52
N ARG A 210 20.30 4.16 1.71
CA ARG A 210 19.69 2.87 2.10
C ARG A 210 18.17 2.97 2.15
N ALA A 211 17.63 4.06 2.69
CA ALA A 211 16.19 4.27 2.73
C ALA A 211 15.57 4.33 1.32
N ALA A 212 16.25 4.98 0.36
CA ALA A 212 15.81 5.03 -1.03
C ALA A 212 15.82 3.64 -1.69
N GLU A 213 16.87 2.85 -1.44
CA GLU A 213 16.98 1.49 -1.98
C GLU A 213 15.92 0.55 -1.42
N MET A 214 15.64 0.62 -0.11
CA MET A 214 14.59 -0.19 0.52
C MET A 214 13.18 0.12 0.01
N LYS A 215 12.94 1.36 -0.42
CA LYS A 215 11.66 1.80 -1.00
C LYS A 215 11.52 1.47 -2.49
N ARG A 216 12.61 1.11 -3.16
CA ARG A 216 12.65 0.95 -4.61
C ARG A 216 11.80 -0.24 -5.05
N LEU A 217 10.95 0.02 -6.04
CA LEU A 217 10.21 -0.99 -6.81
C LEU A 217 10.59 -0.88 -8.29
N ARG A 218 10.06 -1.77 -9.13
CA ARG A 218 10.25 -1.80 -10.60
C ARG A 218 9.86 -0.49 -11.29
N SER A 219 8.81 0.16 -10.80
CA SER A 219 8.20 1.34 -11.39
C SER A 219 7.62 2.25 -10.31
N GLY A 220 7.23 3.45 -10.72
CA GLY A 220 6.70 4.47 -9.82
C GLY A 220 7.78 5.13 -8.97
N TYR A 221 7.33 6.02 -8.09
CA TYR A 221 8.22 6.80 -7.24
C TYR A 221 8.36 6.14 -5.85
N PRO A 222 9.58 5.95 -5.31
CA PRO A 222 9.80 5.17 -4.08
C PRO A 222 9.00 5.65 -2.86
N GLY A 223 8.81 6.96 -2.68
CA GLY A 223 8.01 7.52 -1.59
C GLY A 223 6.54 7.14 -1.70
N LEU A 224 5.94 7.39 -2.87
CA LEU A 224 4.55 7.07 -3.17
C LEU A 224 4.27 5.56 -3.15
N ASN A 225 5.24 4.76 -3.59
CA ASN A 225 5.16 3.30 -3.50
C ASN A 225 5.05 2.81 -2.07
N LEU A 226 5.87 3.36 -1.17
CA LEU A 226 5.82 3.03 0.24
C LEU A 226 4.47 3.44 0.84
N ASP A 227 3.99 4.63 0.50
CA ASP A 227 2.70 5.15 0.97
C ASP A 227 1.51 4.31 0.50
N ALA A 228 1.50 3.93 -0.78
CA ALA A 228 0.49 3.04 -1.36
C ALA A 228 0.56 1.63 -0.75
N ALA A 229 1.75 1.09 -0.51
CA ALA A 229 1.94 -0.20 0.15
C ALA A 229 1.39 -0.17 1.59
N VAL A 230 1.67 0.90 2.35
CA VAL A 230 1.11 1.11 3.69
C VAL A 230 -0.42 1.20 3.62
N TYR A 231 -0.97 1.94 2.66
CA TYR A 231 -2.41 2.03 2.46
C TYR A 231 -3.04 0.66 2.17
N ALA A 232 -2.41 -0.16 1.31
CA ALA A 232 -2.81 -1.54 1.05
C ALA A 232 -2.81 -2.41 2.33
N SER A 233 -1.80 -2.22 3.19
CA SER A 233 -1.72 -2.92 4.48
C SER A 233 -2.88 -2.57 5.43
N MET A 234 -3.35 -1.33 5.40
CA MET A 234 -4.49 -0.87 6.22
C MET A 234 -5.80 -1.46 5.70
N TRP A 235 -5.99 -1.49 4.38
CA TRP A 235 -7.10 -2.20 3.75
C TRP A 235 -7.15 -3.67 4.15
N ALA A 236 -6.01 -4.36 4.05
CA ALA A 236 -5.90 -5.77 4.42
C ALA A 236 -6.32 -6.01 5.88
N GLU A 237 -5.95 -5.13 6.81
CA GLU A 237 -6.36 -5.28 8.21
C GLU A 237 -7.86 -5.10 8.43
N LEU A 238 -8.49 -4.14 7.75
CA LEU A 238 -9.93 -3.89 7.91
C LEU A 238 -10.80 -4.95 7.22
N VAL A 239 -10.35 -5.49 6.10
CA VAL A 239 -11.10 -6.50 5.35
C VAL A 239 -10.92 -7.90 5.97
N MET A 240 -9.74 -8.20 6.52
CA MET A 240 -9.43 -9.54 7.03
C MET A 240 -9.74 -9.75 8.52
N LYS A 241 -9.77 -8.69 9.34
CA LYS A 241 -10.07 -8.82 10.78
C LYS A 241 -11.57 -8.89 11.02
N GLN A 242 -11.96 -9.65 12.04
CA GLN A 242 -13.35 -9.68 12.49
C GLN A 242 -13.76 -8.30 13.03
N THR A 243 -14.93 -7.84 12.59
CA THR A 243 -15.48 -6.52 12.96
C THR A 243 -15.71 -6.40 14.47
N SER A 244 -15.97 -7.50 15.19
CA SER A 244 -16.11 -7.53 16.64
C SER A 244 -14.81 -7.20 17.42
N SER A 245 -13.66 -7.17 16.77
CA SER A 245 -12.37 -6.99 17.45
C SER A 245 -12.05 -5.52 17.73
N ARG A 246 -11.45 -5.24 18.90
CA ARG A 246 -10.93 -3.90 19.25
C ARG A 246 -9.84 -3.41 18.29
N HIS A 247 -9.10 -4.35 17.70
CA HIS A 247 -8.08 -4.04 16.70
C HIS A 247 -8.69 -3.51 15.39
N TRP A 248 -9.85 -4.03 14.98
CA TRP A 248 -10.56 -3.50 13.82
C TRP A 248 -10.93 -2.03 14.04
N ASP A 249 -11.49 -1.73 15.22
CA ASP A 249 -11.82 -0.35 15.62
C ASP A 249 -10.60 0.58 15.62
N SER A 250 -9.52 0.15 16.28
CA SER A 250 -8.29 0.95 16.41
C SER A 250 -7.64 1.26 15.06
N ASN A 251 -7.87 0.42 14.05
CA ASN A 251 -7.34 0.59 12.70
C ASN A 251 -8.24 1.43 11.79
N LEU A 252 -9.53 1.61 12.14
CA LEU A 252 -10.49 2.32 11.29
C LEU A 252 -10.16 3.81 11.16
N VAL A 253 -9.86 4.48 12.27
CA VAL A 253 -9.64 5.94 12.25
C VAL A 253 -8.41 6.33 11.45
N PRO A 254 -7.22 5.72 11.66
CA PRO A 254 -6.06 6.00 10.81
C PRO A 254 -6.33 5.73 9.33
N PHE A 255 -7.06 4.65 9.02
CA PHE A 255 -7.43 4.33 7.64
C PHE A 255 -8.29 5.43 7.03
N LEU A 256 -9.34 5.86 7.73
CA LEU A 256 -10.26 6.89 7.25
C LEU A 256 -9.56 8.23 7.01
N GLN A 257 -8.63 8.60 7.90
CA GLN A 257 -7.79 9.79 7.70
C GLN A 257 -6.92 9.65 6.44
N LYS A 258 -6.20 8.53 6.29
CA LYS A 258 -5.31 8.33 5.14
C LYS A 258 -6.10 8.24 3.82
N PHE A 259 -7.21 7.52 3.81
CA PHE A 259 -8.15 7.45 2.67
C PHE A 259 -8.62 8.84 2.25
N ALA A 260 -9.23 9.59 3.16
CA ALA A 260 -9.89 10.85 2.78
C ALA A 260 -8.90 11.97 2.43
N LEU A 261 -7.66 11.91 2.91
CA LEU A 261 -6.61 12.89 2.58
C LEU A 261 -5.88 12.59 1.27
N SER A 262 -5.74 11.31 0.91
CA SER A 262 -4.72 10.89 -0.05
C SER A 262 -5.19 9.92 -1.13
N TRP A 263 -6.32 9.23 -0.92
CA TRP A 263 -6.92 8.30 -1.88
C TRP A 263 -8.44 8.50 -1.93
N SER A 264 -8.90 9.75 -2.01
CA SER A 264 -10.33 10.07 -2.01
C SER A 264 -11.08 9.44 -3.20
N GLU A 265 -10.37 9.19 -4.30
CA GLU A 265 -10.86 8.49 -5.49
C GLU A 265 -11.36 7.05 -5.19
N ASP A 266 -10.90 6.45 -4.10
CA ASP A 266 -11.33 5.12 -3.67
C ASP A 266 -12.69 5.13 -2.94
N VAL A 267 -13.40 6.27 -2.91
CA VAL A 267 -14.71 6.41 -2.25
C VAL A 267 -15.70 5.32 -2.67
N TRP A 268 -15.67 4.91 -3.94
CA TRP A 268 -16.53 3.85 -4.45
C TRP A 268 -16.17 2.47 -3.86
N ILE A 269 -14.88 2.17 -3.64
CA ILE A 269 -14.40 0.92 -3.01
C ILE A 269 -14.76 0.93 -1.53
N VAL A 270 -14.54 2.06 -0.85
CA VAL A 270 -14.90 2.25 0.57
C VAL A 270 -16.40 2.06 0.76
N LYS A 271 -17.22 2.66 -0.09
CA LYS A 271 -18.68 2.50 -0.07
C LYS A 271 -19.10 1.05 -0.32
N LYS A 272 -18.46 0.36 -1.27
CA LYS A 272 -18.82 -1.01 -1.65
C LYS A 272 -18.39 -2.06 -0.61
N TYR A 273 -17.19 -1.94 -0.07
CA TYR A 273 -16.57 -3.01 0.73
C TYR A 273 -16.42 -2.66 2.22
N LEU A 274 -16.06 -1.42 2.57
CA LEU A 274 -15.86 -1.05 3.97
C LEU A 274 -17.15 -0.63 4.68
N ALA A 275 -18.04 0.13 4.02
CA ALA A 275 -19.28 0.58 4.65
C ALA A 275 -20.17 -0.58 5.15
N PRO A 276 -20.33 -1.71 4.43
CA PRO A 276 -21.06 -2.86 4.96
C PRO A 276 -20.42 -3.48 6.21
N LEU A 277 -19.08 -3.55 6.26
CA LEU A 277 -18.35 -4.04 7.44
C LEU A 277 -18.52 -3.10 8.64
N TYR A 278 -18.43 -1.80 8.39
CA TYR A 278 -18.68 -0.77 9.40
C TYR A 278 -20.11 -0.83 9.96
N ASN A 279 -21.11 -1.00 9.10
CA ASN A 279 -22.50 -1.12 9.55
C ASN A 279 -22.70 -2.37 10.44
N LYS A 280 -22.08 -3.50 10.08
CA LYS A 280 -22.05 -4.70 10.92
C LYS A 280 -21.35 -4.45 12.26
N PHE A 281 -20.22 -3.76 12.25
CA PHE A 281 -19.50 -3.38 13.46
C PHE A 281 -20.37 -2.55 14.40
N VAL A 282 -20.98 -1.47 13.90
CA VAL A 282 -21.85 -0.59 14.69
C VAL A 282 -23.04 -1.36 15.24
N ALA A 283 -23.69 -2.21 14.43
CA ALA A 283 -24.82 -3.03 14.87
C ALA A 283 -24.43 -4.07 15.94
N SER A 284 -23.17 -4.52 15.97
CA SER A 284 -22.68 -5.50 16.95
C SER A 284 -22.27 -4.89 18.30
N GLN A 285 -22.22 -3.56 18.44
CA GLN A 285 -21.83 -2.92 19.69
C GLN A 285 -23.01 -2.84 20.67
N ASN A 286 -22.83 -3.40 21.87
CA ASN A 286 -23.82 -3.29 22.95
C ASN A 286 -24.05 -1.84 23.42
N LEU A 287 -23.02 -0.99 23.31
CA LEU A 287 -23.03 0.43 23.64
C LEU A 287 -22.35 1.18 22.48
N PRO A 288 -23.11 1.60 21.45
CA PRO A 288 -22.53 2.21 20.27
C PRO A 288 -21.86 3.55 20.66
N ARG A 289 -20.54 3.64 20.47
CA ARG A 289 -19.83 4.92 20.58
C ARG A 289 -20.37 5.85 19.50
N GLN A 290 -20.82 7.05 19.87
CA GLN A 290 -21.28 8.04 18.91
C GLN A 290 -20.08 8.48 18.05
N ARG A 291 -20.06 8.05 16.79
CA ARG A 291 -19.04 8.40 15.80
C ARG A 291 -19.61 9.43 14.84
N THR A 292 -18.91 10.55 14.72
CA THR A 292 -19.27 11.65 13.82
C THR A 292 -18.04 12.11 13.04
N GLY A 293 -18.28 12.70 11.87
CA GLY A 293 -17.23 13.31 11.05
C GLY A 293 -16.16 12.30 10.65
N TRP A 294 -14.88 12.62 10.90
CA TRP A 294 -13.71 11.81 10.52
C TRP A 294 -13.62 10.42 11.18
N HIS A 295 -14.50 10.11 12.12
CA HIS A 295 -14.57 8.80 12.77
C HIS A 295 -15.70 7.91 12.21
N ASN A 296 -16.52 8.41 11.29
CA ASN A 296 -17.68 7.72 10.76
C ASN A 296 -17.55 7.52 9.25
N VAL A 297 -17.58 6.25 8.81
CA VAL A 297 -17.40 5.88 7.39
C VAL A 297 -18.46 6.54 6.50
N ASN A 298 -19.72 6.54 6.92
CA ASN A 298 -20.82 7.07 6.13
C ASN A 298 -20.77 8.61 6.02
N ASP A 299 -20.31 9.29 7.08
CA ASP A 299 -20.14 10.74 7.05
C ASP A 299 -19.02 11.14 6.10
N ILE A 300 -17.89 10.42 6.10
CA ILE A 300 -16.78 10.68 5.17
C ILE A 300 -17.19 10.40 3.72
N ILE A 301 -17.87 9.27 3.45
CA ILE A 301 -18.39 8.98 2.10
C ILE A 301 -19.30 10.12 1.65
N ARG A 302 -20.27 10.51 2.47
CA ARG A 302 -21.18 11.61 2.14
C ARG A 302 -20.43 12.93 1.94
N MET A 303 -19.41 13.21 2.75
CA MET A 303 -18.58 14.40 2.60
C MET A 303 -17.84 14.41 1.25
N LEU A 304 -17.19 13.31 0.87
CA LEU A 304 -16.46 13.20 -0.40
C LEU A 304 -17.41 13.23 -1.60
N GLU A 305 -18.54 12.52 -1.54
CA GLU A 305 -19.57 12.58 -2.58
C GLU A 305 -20.13 13.99 -2.73
N ASN A 306 -20.31 14.74 -1.63
CA ASN A 306 -20.74 16.14 -1.69
C ASN A 306 -19.68 17.05 -2.32
N ILE A 307 -18.38 16.74 -2.12
CA ILE A 307 -17.28 17.47 -2.76
C ILE A 307 -17.28 17.18 -4.27
N ASP A 308 -17.39 15.91 -4.67
CA ASP A 308 -17.40 15.51 -6.08
C ASP A 308 -18.61 16.05 -6.85
N ASN A 309 -19.78 16.14 -6.19
CA ASN A 309 -20.99 16.71 -6.79
C ASN A 309 -21.03 18.24 -6.77
N ARG A 310 -20.05 18.91 -6.15
CA ARG A 310 -20.04 20.37 -6.07
C ARG A 310 -19.68 20.96 -7.43
N LEU A 311 -20.49 21.91 -7.89
CA LEU A 311 -20.14 22.68 -9.08
C LEU A 311 -18.85 23.47 -8.82
N PRO A 312 -17.83 23.37 -9.70
CA PRO A 312 -16.59 24.10 -9.55
C PRO A 312 -16.85 25.60 -9.43
N GLU A 313 -16.25 26.24 -8.42
CA GLU A 313 -16.28 27.69 -8.31
C GLU A 313 -15.33 28.30 -9.34
N VAL A 314 -15.85 29.19 -10.18
CA VAL A 314 -15.09 29.79 -11.28
C VAL A 314 -14.38 31.04 -10.77
N ASN A 315 -13.06 30.97 -10.66
CA ASN A 315 -12.17 32.08 -10.33
C ASN A 315 -11.58 32.67 -11.63
N ARG A 316 -11.96 33.91 -11.95
CA ARG A 316 -11.55 34.63 -13.15
C ARG A 316 -10.67 35.84 -12.82
N ARG A 317 -9.77 36.20 -13.73
CA ARG A 317 -8.99 37.45 -13.71
C ARG A 317 -9.72 38.56 -14.47
N TYR A 318 -10.96 38.84 -14.07
CA TYR A 318 -11.86 39.71 -14.84
C TYR A 318 -11.79 41.19 -14.43
N THR A 319 -11.15 41.53 -13.30
CA THR A 319 -10.91 42.91 -12.88
C THR A 319 -9.42 43.24 -12.89
N GLU A 320 -9.10 44.52 -13.11
CA GLU A 320 -7.73 45.03 -12.97
C GLU A 320 -7.20 44.80 -11.54
N GLU A 321 -8.07 44.93 -10.53
CA GLU A 321 -7.69 44.69 -9.13
C GLU A 321 -7.26 43.23 -8.88
N ILE A 322 -8.04 42.25 -9.35
CA ILE A 322 -7.68 40.83 -9.21
C ILE A 322 -6.40 40.53 -9.98
N THR A 323 -6.27 41.09 -11.19
CA THR A 323 -5.09 40.93 -12.03
C THR A 323 -3.84 41.51 -11.37
N ALA A 324 -3.97 42.65 -10.69
CA ALA A 324 -2.87 43.27 -9.94
C ALA A 324 -2.53 42.51 -8.64
N ARG A 325 -3.51 41.86 -8.00
CA ARG A 325 -3.30 41.12 -6.74
C ARG A 325 -2.70 39.72 -6.95
N VAL A 326 -3.18 38.98 -7.94
CA VAL A 326 -2.79 37.59 -8.17
C VAL A 326 -1.57 37.54 -9.09
N HIS A 327 -0.37 37.47 -8.51
CA HIS A 327 0.88 37.56 -9.25
C HIS A 327 1.24 36.32 -10.09
N TYR A 328 0.80 35.13 -9.66
CA TYR A 328 1.24 33.87 -10.22
C TYR A 328 0.07 33.11 -10.84
N LYS A 329 0.38 32.24 -11.80
CA LYS A 329 -0.59 31.47 -12.59
C LYS A 329 -0.55 29.99 -12.23
N ILE A 330 -1.67 29.32 -12.49
CA ILE A 330 -1.73 27.86 -12.40
C ILE A 330 -0.70 27.22 -13.33
N GLY A 331 -0.08 26.15 -12.84
CA GLY A 331 0.95 25.41 -13.54
C GLY A 331 2.36 25.96 -13.32
N GLN A 332 2.54 27.16 -12.78
CA GLN A 332 3.87 27.64 -12.43
C GLN A 332 4.45 26.82 -11.28
N VAL A 333 5.74 26.51 -11.40
CA VAL A 333 6.50 25.84 -10.35
C VAL A 333 7.05 26.88 -9.40
N PHE A 334 6.95 26.61 -8.10
CA PHE A 334 7.48 27.48 -7.07
C PHE A 334 8.35 26.74 -6.07
N ARG A 335 9.25 27.48 -5.44
CA ARG A 335 9.97 27.11 -4.23
C ARG A 335 9.40 27.92 -3.08
N HIS A 336 9.02 27.26 -1.98
CA HIS A 336 8.59 27.96 -0.78
C HIS A 336 9.77 28.77 -0.19
N ARG A 337 9.59 30.06 0.05
CA ARG A 337 10.65 30.98 0.48
C ARG A 337 11.37 30.53 1.75
N ARG A 338 10.60 30.13 2.77
CA ARG A 338 11.12 29.71 4.08
C ARG A 338 11.57 28.24 4.12
N TYR A 339 10.69 27.32 3.75
CA TYR A 339 10.92 25.88 3.88
C TYR A 339 11.63 25.23 2.68
N GLY A 340 11.78 25.93 1.56
CA GLY A 340 12.57 25.47 0.42
C GLY A 340 11.98 24.32 -0.40
N TYR A 341 10.82 23.77 -0.03
CA TYR A 341 10.16 22.73 -0.81
C TYR A 341 9.68 23.27 -2.16
N ILE A 342 9.57 22.38 -3.14
CA ILE A 342 9.13 22.71 -4.50
C ILE A 342 7.69 22.20 -4.71
N GLY A 343 6.87 23.01 -5.36
CA GLY A 343 5.50 22.66 -5.70
C GLY A 343 5.00 23.29 -6.99
N ILE A 344 3.81 22.86 -7.42
CA ILE A 344 3.13 23.33 -8.63
C ILE A 344 1.84 24.02 -8.21
N ILE A 345 1.63 25.26 -8.62
CA ILE A 345 0.40 26.00 -8.32
C ILE A 345 -0.78 25.35 -9.04
N ASN A 346 -1.82 24.94 -8.32
CA ASN A 346 -3.04 24.32 -8.87
C ASN A 346 -4.35 25.01 -8.44
N GLY A 347 -4.24 26.20 -7.84
CA GLY A 347 -5.38 27.05 -7.48
C GLY A 347 -4.91 28.35 -6.83
N TRP A 348 -5.80 29.35 -6.81
CA TRP A 348 -5.59 30.63 -6.13
C TRP A 348 -6.91 31.23 -5.63
N ALA A 349 -6.80 32.12 -4.65
CA ALA A 349 -7.87 32.98 -4.14
C ALA A 349 -7.32 34.39 -3.93
N ALA A 350 -7.95 35.38 -4.57
CA ALA A 350 -7.46 36.75 -4.57
C ALA A 350 -7.65 37.46 -3.23
N MET A 351 -8.69 37.08 -2.47
CA MET A 351 -9.10 37.71 -1.21
C MET A 351 -9.37 36.63 -0.14
N GLY A 352 -8.36 36.34 0.66
CA GLY A 352 -8.45 35.33 1.73
C GLY A 352 -8.45 33.89 1.17
N CYS A 353 -8.88 32.94 2.00
CA CYS A 353 -8.86 31.51 1.69
C CYS A 353 -10.24 30.92 1.33
N THR A 354 -11.31 31.72 1.41
CA THR A 354 -12.69 31.24 1.28
C THR A 354 -13.02 30.70 -0.11
N THR A 355 -12.43 31.28 -1.16
CA THR A 355 -12.63 30.86 -2.56
C THR A 355 -11.55 29.90 -3.06
N LEU A 356 -10.66 29.43 -2.17
CA LEU A 356 -9.71 28.38 -2.54
C LEU A 356 -10.47 27.08 -2.84
N PRO A 357 -9.96 26.26 -3.79
CA PRO A 357 -10.57 24.98 -4.08
C PRO A 357 -10.59 24.10 -2.83
N MET A 358 -11.71 23.41 -2.58
CA MET A 358 -11.88 22.51 -1.45
C MET A 358 -11.67 21.04 -1.87
N PRO A 359 -11.09 20.20 -0.99
CA PRO A 359 -10.43 20.57 0.26
C PRO A 359 -9.05 21.19 0.01
N HIS A 360 -8.63 22.13 0.84
CA HIS A 360 -7.25 22.59 0.92
C HIS A 360 -6.72 22.46 2.34
N TYR A 361 -5.41 22.32 2.46
CA TYR A 361 -4.73 21.98 3.72
C TYR A 361 -3.67 23.01 4.05
N LEU A 362 -3.48 23.28 5.34
CA LEU A 362 -2.40 24.12 5.83
C LEU A 362 -1.42 23.25 6.61
N ASP A 363 -0.13 23.41 6.37
CA ASP A 363 0.88 22.72 7.19
C ASP A 363 0.85 23.28 8.62
N ALA A 364 0.96 22.42 9.64
CA ALA A 364 0.93 22.86 11.03
C ALA A 364 2.02 23.90 11.34
N ALA A 365 3.20 23.76 10.74
CA ALA A 365 4.28 24.73 10.91
C ALA A 365 3.98 26.09 10.24
N GLU A 366 3.21 26.07 9.14
CA GLU A 366 2.72 27.28 8.47
C GLU A 366 1.54 27.92 9.24
N ALA A 367 0.68 27.10 9.86
CA ALA A 367 -0.43 27.56 10.69
C ALA A 367 0.02 28.38 11.91
N GLU A 368 1.06 27.91 12.59
CA GLU A 368 1.67 28.60 13.73
C GLU A 368 2.27 29.96 13.34
N GLU A 369 2.83 30.07 12.13
CA GLU A 369 3.37 31.32 11.59
C GLU A 369 2.26 32.29 11.17
N GLU A 370 1.22 31.79 10.52
CA GLU A 370 0.09 32.61 10.06
C GLU A 370 -0.82 33.08 11.21
N GLY A 371 -0.61 32.59 12.44
CA GLY A 371 -1.42 32.93 13.62
C GLY A 371 -2.82 32.30 13.59
N ASP A 372 -3.01 31.29 12.74
CA ASP A 372 -4.29 30.67 12.40
C ASP A 372 -4.58 29.51 13.40
N VAL A 373 -4.54 29.80 14.71
CA VAL A 373 -4.97 28.84 15.74
C VAL A 373 -6.50 28.88 15.82
N ILE A 374 -7.13 27.90 15.20
CA ILE A 374 -8.59 27.71 15.25
C ILE A 374 -8.98 27.41 16.71
N ASP A 375 -9.47 28.41 17.44
CA ASP A 375 -10.21 28.21 18.69
C ASP A 375 -11.61 27.67 18.32
N PRO A 376 -11.97 26.42 18.70
CA PRO A 376 -13.27 25.83 18.37
C PRO A 376 -14.46 26.50 19.06
N THR A 377 -14.21 27.42 20.01
CA THR A 377 -15.25 28.10 20.80
C THR A 377 -15.58 29.51 20.31
N LEU A 378 -14.81 30.06 19.37
CA LEU A 378 -15.06 31.38 18.80
C LEU A 378 -15.89 31.25 17.51
N SER A 379 -17.04 31.92 17.49
CA SER A 379 -17.94 31.91 16.34
C SER A 379 -17.24 32.40 15.07
N VAL A 380 -17.36 31.63 13.99
CA VAL A 380 -16.82 31.77 12.62
C VAL A 380 -17.07 33.13 11.94
N ARG A 381 -17.71 34.10 12.61
CA ARG A 381 -18.12 35.38 12.04
C ARG A 381 -17.15 36.54 12.26
N GLU A 382 -16.24 36.49 13.23
CA GLU A 382 -15.47 37.68 13.62
C GLU A 382 -13.97 37.64 13.28
N THR A 383 -13.41 36.50 12.87
CA THR A 383 -11.99 36.36 12.46
C THR A 383 -11.76 36.37 10.93
N ASN A 384 -12.82 36.42 10.12
CA ASN A 384 -12.75 36.41 8.64
C ASN A 384 -12.15 37.67 7.99
N MET A 385 -11.67 38.63 8.78
CA MET A 385 -11.00 39.84 8.29
C MET A 385 -9.50 39.80 8.60
N GLY A 386 -8.87 38.63 8.42
CA GLY A 386 -7.43 38.61 8.16
C GLY A 386 -7.10 39.57 7.01
N PRO A 387 -5.87 40.14 6.95
CA PRO A 387 -5.49 41.05 5.87
C PRO A 387 -5.85 40.42 4.52
N LEU A 388 -6.39 41.22 3.58
CA LEU A 388 -6.78 40.84 2.21
C LEU A 388 -5.57 40.28 1.42
N ARG A 389 -5.14 39.07 1.80
CA ARG A 389 -3.99 38.36 1.26
C ARG A 389 -4.46 37.44 0.15
N THR A 390 -3.59 37.30 -0.84
CA THR A 390 -3.75 36.33 -1.91
C THR A 390 -3.10 35.01 -1.48
N TYR A 391 -3.84 33.93 -1.66
CA TYR A 391 -3.38 32.58 -1.36
C TYR A 391 -3.36 31.73 -2.62
N TYR A 392 -2.46 30.76 -2.63
CA TYR A 392 -2.35 29.72 -3.65
C TYR A 392 -2.57 28.35 -3.02
N THR A 393 -3.00 27.38 -3.83
CA THR A 393 -2.83 25.96 -3.50
C THR A 393 -1.77 25.36 -4.39
N GLY A 394 -1.00 24.40 -3.87
CA GLY A 394 -0.03 23.68 -4.66
C GLY A 394 0.10 22.19 -4.35
N LEU A 395 0.47 21.45 -5.39
CA LEU A 395 0.99 20.09 -5.28
C LEU A 395 2.44 20.17 -4.85
N THR A 396 2.87 19.38 -3.87
CA THR A 396 4.25 19.46 -3.36
C THR A 396 4.91 18.10 -3.35
N SER A 397 6.22 18.04 -3.60
CA SER A 397 6.97 16.79 -3.45
C SER A 397 7.12 16.37 -1.98
N ARG A 398 7.00 17.32 -1.05
CA ARG A 398 7.12 17.06 0.40
C ARG A 398 5.91 16.30 0.95
N ARG A 399 4.72 16.57 0.42
CA ARG A 399 3.47 15.88 0.74
C ARG A 399 2.79 15.52 -0.57
N SER A 400 3.35 14.55 -1.27
CA SER A 400 2.89 14.11 -2.59
C SER A 400 1.48 13.51 -2.57
N THR A 401 0.98 13.17 -1.38
CA THR A 401 -0.39 12.70 -1.17
C THR A 401 -1.38 13.81 -0.76
N VAL A 402 -0.95 15.07 -0.72
CA VAL A 402 -1.80 16.24 -0.43
C VAL A 402 -1.91 17.09 -1.68
N ASP A 403 -3.10 17.11 -2.28
CA ASP A 403 -3.31 17.75 -3.57
C ASP A 403 -3.27 19.29 -3.52
N ARG A 404 -3.61 19.89 -2.38
CA ARG A 404 -3.87 21.34 -2.29
C ARG A 404 -3.32 21.92 -1.00
N LEU A 405 -1.99 22.02 -0.91
CA LEU A 405 -1.34 22.72 0.20
C LEU A 405 -1.49 24.24 0.01
N ARG A 406 -2.08 24.92 1.00
CA ARG A 406 -2.28 26.37 1.03
C ARG A 406 -0.92 27.05 1.24
N VAL A 407 -0.63 28.05 0.42
CA VAL A 407 0.60 28.85 0.52
C VAL A 407 0.27 30.32 0.30
N ALA A 408 0.71 31.20 1.20
CA ALA A 408 0.57 32.65 1.03
C ALA A 408 1.42 33.18 -0.14
N GLN A 409 0.92 34.19 -0.86
CA GLN A 409 1.60 34.77 -2.02
C GLN A 409 3.03 35.22 -1.72
N GLU A 410 3.28 35.82 -0.55
CA GLU A 410 4.62 36.25 -0.15
C GLU A 410 5.63 35.11 -0.03
N ASN A 411 5.17 33.86 0.16
CA ASN A 411 6.05 32.70 0.32
C ASN A 411 6.36 31.99 -1.01
N VAL A 412 5.79 32.44 -2.12
CA VAL A 412 6.01 31.85 -3.45
C VAL A 412 7.21 32.49 -4.14
N VAL A 413 8.18 31.68 -4.56
CA VAL A 413 9.30 32.07 -5.42
C VAL A 413 9.29 31.20 -6.68
N ILE A 414 9.08 31.79 -7.85
CA ILE A 414 8.96 31.03 -9.10
C ILE A 414 10.30 30.35 -9.46
N VAL A 415 10.21 29.08 -9.81
CA VAL A 415 11.31 28.29 -10.36
C VAL A 415 11.22 28.35 -11.88
N THR A 416 12.31 28.79 -12.52
CA THR A 416 12.40 28.93 -13.98
C THR A 416 13.36 27.94 -14.62
N ASP A 417 14.10 27.18 -13.82
CA ASP A 417 15.04 26.15 -14.27
C ASP A 417 14.38 24.76 -14.15
N PRO A 418 14.06 24.10 -15.28
CA PRO A 418 13.46 22.77 -15.28
C PRO A 418 14.30 21.70 -14.58
N SER A 419 15.63 21.87 -14.51
CA SER A 419 16.52 20.90 -13.88
C SER A 419 16.38 20.84 -12.35
N LEU A 420 15.76 21.86 -11.77
CA LEU A 420 15.50 21.93 -10.33
C LEU A 420 14.20 21.23 -9.92
N ILE A 421 13.38 20.77 -10.87
CA ILE A 421 12.08 20.17 -10.59
C ILE A 421 12.28 18.70 -10.20
N PRO A 422 11.86 18.27 -9.00
CA PRO A 422 11.93 16.88 -8.60
C PRO A 422 11.04 15.99 -9.46
N ASP A 423 11.53 14.81 -9.86
CA ASP A 423 10.77 13.83 -10.65
C ASP A 423 9.43 13.43 -10.00
N GLU A 424 9.35 13.44 -8.66
CA GLU A 424 8.12 13.17 -7.90
C GLU A 424 6.96 14.10 -8.29
N LEU A 425 7.26 15.36 -8.61
CA LEU A 425 6.24 16.32 -9.00
C LEU A 425 5.59 15.95 -10.34
N PHE A 426 6.34 15.34 -11.26
CA PHE A 426 5.78 14.88 -12.53
C PHE A 426 4.77 13.75 -12.34
N PHE A 427 4.99 12.90 -11.34
CA PHE A 427 4.09 11.79 -11.04
C PHE A 427 2.74 12.30 -10.51
N VAL A 428 2.75 13.22 -9.53
CA VAL A 428 1.51 13.75 -8.94
C VAL A 428 0.80 14.78 -9.83
N ALA A 429 1.54 15.44 -10.74
CA ALA A 429 0.98 16.45 -11.63
C ALA A 429 -0.09 15.92 -12.59
N GLY A 430 -0.04 14.62 -12.94
CA GLY A 430 -0.97 13.99 -13.89
C GLY A 430 -2.45 14.13 -13.52
N LYS A 431 -2.76 14.31 -12.23
CA LYS A 431 -4.13 14.54 -11.74
C LYS A 431 -4.73 15.88 -12.20
N PHE A 432 -3.89 16.88 -12.45
CA PHE A 432 -4.31 18.27 -12.68
C PHE A 432 -3.79 18.90 -13.98
N PHE A 433 -2.72 18.35 -14.56
CA PHE A 433 -1.98 18.97 -15.66
C PHE A 433 -1.81 18.00 -16.82
N ARG A 434 -1.81 18.54 -18.05
CA ARG A 434 -1.73 17.73 -19.29
C ARG A 434 -0.31 17.32 -19.65
N ARG A 435 0.63 18.25 -19.49
CA ARG A 435 2.05 18.09 -19.83
C ARG A 435 2.88 19.14 -19.12
N PHE A 436 4.19 18.94 -19.09
CA PHE A 436 5.15 19.95 -18.66
C PHE A 436 5.81 20.61 -19.88
N ASP A 437 5.86 21.93 -19.87
CA ASP A 437 6.56 22.76 -20.85
C ASP A 437 7.94 23.15 -20.31
N ARG A 438 8.99 22.64 -20.95
CA ARG A 438 10.38 22.88 -20.54
C ARG A 438 10.87 24.27 -20.92
N GLU A 439 10.30 24.92 -21.92
CA GLU A 439 10.74 26.25 -22.36
C GLU A 439 10.31 27.32 -21.36
N THR A 440 9.09 27.21 -20.85
CA THR A 440 8.52 28.14 -19.88
C THR A 440 8.67 27.68 -18.43
N CYS A 441 9.11 26.44 -18.20
CA CYS A 441 9.18 25.81 -16.89
C CYS A 441 7.81 25.78 -16.18
N THR A 442 6.75 25.44 -16.91
CA THR A 442 5.37 25.41 -16.41
C THR A 442 4.62 24.14 -16.79
N PHE A 443 3.71 23.70 -15.92
CA PHE A 443 2.74 22.65 -16.21
C PHE A 443 1.52 23.23 -16.92
N VAL A 444 1.10 22.61 -18.02
CA VAL A 444 -0.07 23.08 -18.78
C VAL A 444 -1.36 22.65 -18.08
N SER A 445 -2.11 23.63 -17.59
CA SER A 445 -3.35 23.45 -16.81
C SER A 445 -4.41 22.64 -17.56
N ASN A 446 -5.01 21.67 -16.86
CA ASN A 446 -6.28 21.05 -17.27
C ASN A 446 -7.48 21.60 -16.49
N ILE A 447 -7.26 22.48 -15.49
CA ILE A 447 -8.26 22.95 -14.53
C ILE A 447 -9.07 24.14 -15.07
N ARG A 448 -9.60 24.01 -16.29
CA ARG A 448 -10.27 25.11 -16.99
C ARG A 448 -11.67 25.40 -16.43
N GLU A 449 -12.30 24.42 -15.79
CA GLU A 449 -13.60 24.63 -15.14
C GLU A 449 -13.55 25.61 -13.96
N SER A 450 -12.46 25.60 -13.17
CA SER A 450 -12.30 26.50 -12.02
C SER A 450 -11.49 27.75 -12.36
N TYR A 451 -10.55 27.66 -13.30
CA TYR A 451 -9.61 28.75 -13.60
C TYR A 451 -9.42 28.88 -15.12
N PRO A 452 -10.42 29.43 -15.83
CA PRO A 452 -10.42 29.47 -17.29
C PRO A 452 -9.39 30.43 -17.91
N ASP A 453 -8.85 31.36 -17.12
CA ASP A 453 -7.93 32.41 -17.60
C ASP A 453 -6.44 32.05 -17.41
N ASP A 454 -6.14 30.88 -16.83
CA ASP A 454 -4.77 30.40 -16.55
C ASP A 454 -4.35 29.19 -17.40
#